data_AF-A0A9X8ZY00-F1
#
_entry.id   AF-A0A9X8ZY00-F1
#
_cell.length_a   1.000
_cell.length_b   1.000
_cell.length_c   1.000
_cell.angle_alpha   90.00
_cell.angle_beta   90.00
_cell.angle_gamma   90.00
#
_symmetry.space_group_name_H-M   'P 1'
#
loop_
_entity.id
_entity.type
_entity.pdbx_description
1 polymer ?
#
loop_
_entity_poly.entity_id
_entity_poly.type
_entity_poly.pdbx_seq_one_letter_code
_entity_poly.pdbx_strand_id
1 'polypeptide(L)'
;GFLDNFRYCPLDVSKPEDYERLLQVVREREEELHIKGNRMFYLSVAPEFFETIALNIKESGLDKTDGWKRLMIEKPFGHDLTSA
;
A
#
# COMPACT_ATOMS: atom_id res chain seq x y z
N GLY A 1 2.32 -13.36 -19.77
CA GLY A 1 2.65 -12.08 -20.42
C GLY A 1 2.71 -10.96 -19.39
N PHE A 2 3.11 -9.74 -19.78
CA PHE A 2 3.29 -8.63 -18.83
C PHE A 2 2.00 -8.31 -18.05
N LEU A 3 0.85 -8.25 -18.74
CA LEU A 3 -0.45 -7.91 -18.14
C LEU A 3 -0.93 -8.92 -17.09
N ASP A 4 -0.53 -10.19 -17.18
CA ASP A 4 -0.92 -11.23 -16.21
C ASP A 4 -0.34 -11.00 -14.81
N ASN A 5 0.65 -10.10 -14.70
CA ASN A 5 1.26 -9.71 -13.43
C ASN A 5 0.44 -8.68 -12.65
N PHE A 6 -0.57 -8.08 -13.27
CA PHE A 6 -1.37 -7.03 -12.66
C PHE A 6 -2.63 -7.60 -12.01
N ARG A 7 -2.99 -6.99 -10.89
CA ARG A 7 -4.28 -7.16 -10.22
C ARG A 7 -4.79 -5.77 -9.87
N TYR A 8 -6.11 -5.60 -9.91
CA TYR A 8 -6.77 -4.37 -9.50
C TYR A 8 -7.68 -4.65 -8.32
N CYS A 9 -7.62 -3.77 -7.32
CA CYS A 9 -8.44 -3.83 -6.13
C CYS A 9 -9.02 -2.42 -5.93
N PRO A 10 -10.36 -2.23 -6.08
CA PRO A 10 -11.00 -0.97 -5.70
C PRO A 10 -10.65 -0.67 -4.23
N LEU A 11 -10.41 0.58 -3.86
CA LEU A 11 -10.11 0.95 -2.48
C LEU A 11 -10.51 2.41 -2.23
N ASP A 12 -11.29 2.62 -1.17
CA ASP A 12 -11.51 3.92 -0.56
C ASP A 12 -10.51 4.11 0.59
N VAL A 13 -9.66 5.13 0.49
CA VAL A 13 -8.59 5.39 1.46
C VAL A 13 -9.10 5.66 2.87
N SER A 14 -10.37 6.02 3.02
CA SER A 14 -11.01 6.28 4.31
C SER A 14 -11.61 5.05 4.99
N LYS A 15 -11.65 3.90 4.30
CA LYS A 15 -12.30 2.67 4.80
C LYS A 15 -11.28 1.59 5.16
N PRO A 16 -11.05 1.31 6.46
CA PRO A 16 -10.10 0.28 6.88
C PRO A 16 -10.40 -1.11 6.26
N GLU A 17 -11.67 -1.45 6.05
CA GLU A 17 -12.10 -2.74 5.51
C GLU A 17 -11.59 -2.95 4.07
N ASP A 18 -11.39 -1.88 3.30
CA ASP A 18 -10.83 -1.97 1.95
C ASP A 18 -9.34 -2.35 1.97
N TYR A 19 -8.61 -2.00 3.03
CA TYR A 19 -7.22 -2.41 3.22
C TYR A 19 -7.10 -3.88 3.66
N GLU A 20 -8.07 -4.38 4.44
CA GLU A 20 -8.14 -5.81 4.76
C GLU A 20 -8.36 -6.65 3.51
N ARG A 21 -9.27 -6.20 2.63
CA ARG A 21 -9.47 -6.82 1.31
C ARG A 21 -8.22 -6.72 0.43
N LEU A 22 -7.54 -5.57 0.42
CA LEU A 22 -6.28 -5.42 -0.30
C LEU A 22 -5.21 -6.39 0.23
N LEU A 23 -5.13 -6.60 1.55
CA LEU A 23 -4.20 -7.57 2.14
C LEU A 23 -4.47 -8.99 1.66
N GLN A 24 -5.73 -9.40 1.55
CA GLN A 24 -6.10 -10.71 1.00
C GLN A 24 -5.59 -10.86 -0.44
N VAL A 25 -5.87 -9.88 -1.30
CA VAL A 25 -5.39 -9.87 -2.70
C VAL A 25 -3.86 -9.96 -2.79
N VAL A 26 -3.14 -9.24 -1.92
CA VAL A 26 -1.67 -9.27 -1.88
C VAL A 26 -1.17 -10.65 -1.46
N ARG A 27 -1.74 -11.25 -0.41
CA ARG A 27 -1.33 -12.57 0.08
C ARG A 27 -1.59 -13.68 -0.93
N GLU A 28 -2.77 -13.69 -1.55
CA GLU A 28 -3.10 -14.61 -2.63
C GLU A 28 -2.07 -14.51 -3.76
N ARG A 29 -1.70 -13.29 -4.14
CA ARG A 29 -0.71 -13.08 -5.20
C ARG A 29 0.70 -13.51 -4.81
N GLU A 30 1.08 -13.29 -3.55
CA GLU A 30 2.37 -13.74 -3.01
C GLU A 30 2.48 -15.27 -3.00
N GLU A 31 1.39 -15.96 -2.66
CA GLU A 31 1.27 -17.42 -2.70
C GLU A 31 1.33 -17.95 -4.13
N GLU A 32 0.52 -17.41 -5.05
CA GLU A 32 0.52 -17.78 -6.48
C GLU A 32 1.94 -17.73 -7.08
N LEU A 33 2.72 -16.70 -6.72
CA LEU A 33 4.05 -16.45 -7.24
C LEU A 33 5.19 -17.08 -6.42
N HIS A 34 4.89 -17.67 -5.26
CA HIS A 34 5.87 -18.24 -4.33
C HIS A 34 6.97 -17.24 -3.93
N ILE A 35 6.60 -15.99 -3.60
CA ILE A 35 7.53 -14.90 -3.24
C ILE A 35 7.52 -14.58 -1.74
N LYS A 36 8.63 -14.03 -1.24
CA LYS A 36 8.85 -13.73 0.20
C LYS A 36 8.20 -12.44 0.70
N GLY A 37 7.23 -11.89 -0.02
CA GLY A 37 6.48 -10.70 0.41
C GLY A 37 7.29 -9.40 0.50
N ASN A 38 8.26 -9.17 -0.38
CA ASN A 38 8.83 -7.84 -0.52
C ASN A 38 7.77 -6.86 -1.06
N ARG A 39 7.42 -5.81 -0.30
CA ARG A 39 6.30 -4.91 -0.62
C ARG A 39 6.76 -3.47 -0.84
N MET A 40 6.36 -2.89 -1.97
CA MET A 40 6.56 -1.47 -2.26
C MET A 40 5.20 -0.80 -2.44
N PHE A 41 4.93 0.22 -1.63
CA PHE A 41 3.72 1.03 -1.72
C PHE A 41 4.07 2.32 -2.44
N TYR A 42 3.49 2.55 -3.61
CA TYR A 42 3.64 3.77 -4.38
C TYR A 42 2.39 4.62 -4.24
N LEU A 43 2.51 5.77 -3.59
CA LEU A 43 1.38 6.65 -3.33
C LEU A 43 1.35 7.77 -4.39
N SER A 44 0.61 7.51 -5.46
CA SER A 44 0.28 8.51 -6.49
C SER A 44 -1.09 9.11 -6.19
N VAL A 45 -1.20 9.76 -5.05
CA VAL A 45 -2.43 10.39 -4.52
C VAL A 45 -2.14 11.80 -4.03
N ALA A 46 -3.19 12.58 -3.74
CA ALA A 46 -3.03 13.91 -3.17
C ALA A 46 -2.38 13.85 -1.76
N PRO A 47 -1.51 14.82 -1.40
CA PRO A 47 -0.72 14.77 -0.16
C PRO A 47 -1.55 14.61 1.13
N GLU A 48 -2.76 15.15 1.16
CA GLU A 48 -3.67 15.05 2.31
C GLU A 48 -4.02 13.60 2.70
N PHE A 49 -3.84 12.65 1.79
CA PHE A 49 -4.13 11.24 2.05
C PHE A 49 -2.94 10.43 2.58
N PHE A 50 -1.71 11.00 2.60
CA PHE A 50 -0.52 10.24 2.96
C PHE A 50 -0.59 9.67 4.38
N GLU A 51 -1.02 10.46 5.36
CA GLU A 51 -1.15 10.03 6.75
C GLU A 51 -2.19 8.92 6.89
N THR A 52 -3.40 9.14 6.33
CA THR A 52 -4.49 8.16 6.37
C THR A 52 -4.08 6.83 5.74
N ILE A 53 -3.41 6.87 4.57
CA ILE A 53 -2.97 5.65 3.89
C ILE A 53 -1.88 4.95 4.68
N ALA A 54 -0.88 5.68 5.20
CA ALA A 54 0.20 5.09 5.98
C ALA A 54 -0.33 4.41 7.26
N LEU A 55 -1.29 5.03 7.94
CA LEU A 55 -1.95 4.45 9.11
C LEU A 55 -2.71 3.18 8.73
N ASN A 56 -3.55 3.23 7.70
CA ASN A 56 -4.35 2.08 7.28
C ASN A 56 -3.48 0.91 6.76
N ILE A 57 -2.34 1.18 6.10
CA ILE A 57 -1.36 0.15 5.73
C ILE A 57 -0.83 -0.58 6.98
N LYS A 58 -0.55 0.16 8.05
CA LYS A 58 -0.05 -0.40 9.30
C LYS A 58 -1.13 -1.19 10.05
N GLU A 59 -2.31 -0.61 10.25
CA GLU A 59 -3.39 -1.21 11.03
C GLU A 59 -3.95 -2.47 10.36
N SER A 60 -4.10 -2.46 9.03
CA SER A 60 -4.50 -3.66 8.27
C SER A 60 -3.44 -4.77 8.30
N GLY A 61 -2.17 -4.46 8.58
CA GLY A 61 -1.06 -5.39 8.51
C GLY A 61 -0.52 -5.63 7.09
N LEU A 62 -0.85 -4.75 6.13
CA LEU A 62 -0.21 -4.74 4.80
C LEU A 62 1.31 -4.55 4.89
N ASP A 63 1.82 -3.92 5.94
CA ASP A 63 3.25 -3.79 6.19
C ASP A 63 3.89 -4.99 6.93
N LYS A 64 3.08 -5.97 7.36
CA LYS A 64 3.56 -7.17 8.06
C LYS A 64 3.97 -8.21 7.03
N THR A 65 5.28 -8.32 6.84
CA THR A 65 5.93 -9.25 5.93
C THR A 65 7.34 -9.57 6.42
N ASP A 66 7.85 -10.74 6.05
CA ASP A 66 9.24 -11.16 6.33
C ASP A 66 10.25 -10.51 5.38
N GLY A 67 9.76 -9.99 4.24
CA GLY A 67 10.55 -9.24 3.27
C GLY A 67 10.79 -7.78 3.66
N TRP A 68 11.42 -7.04 2.77
CA TRP A 68 11.52 -5.58 2.95
C TRP A 68 10.19 -4.90 2.64
N LYS A 69 10.00 -3.72 3.25
CA LYS A 69 8.89 -2.81 2.97
C LYS A 69 9.39 -1.41 2.65
N ARG A 70 8.80 -0.78 1.64
CA ARG A 70 9.15 0.58 1.20
C ARG A 70 7.88 1.37 0.91
N LEU A 71 7.87 2.63 1.33
CA LEU A 71 6.82 3.59 1.03
C LEU A 71 7.43 4.69 0.16
N MET A 72 6.90 4.87 -1.05
CA MET A 72 7.30 5.92 -1.99
C MET A 72 6.18 6.94 -2.05
N ILE A 73 6.48 8.18 -1.66
CA ILE A 73 5.56 9.31 -1.73
C ILE A 73 6.10 10.34 -2.72
N GLU A 74 5.20 10.90 -3.52
CA GLU A 74 5.52 11.98 -4.44
C GLU A 74 5.61 13.32 -3.71
N LYS A 75 6.45 14.22 -4.22
CA LYS A 75 6.52 15.59 -3.70
C LYS A 75 5.24 16.35 -4.07
N PRO A 76 4.78 17.30 -3.23
CA PRO A 76 5.46 17.86 -2.04
C PRO A 76 5.19 17.08 -0.75
N PHE A 77 6.17 17.13 0.19
CA PHE A 77 5.98 16.69 1.57
C PHE A 77 5.26 17.82 2.31
N GLY A 78 3.93 17.74 2.39
CA GLY A 78 3.12 18.76 3.05
C GLY A 78 3.15 20.13 2.35
N HIS A 79 2.36 21.06 2.88
CA HIS A 79 2.33 22.46 2.43
C HIS A 79 3.17 23.39 3.34
N ASP A 80 3.70 22.87 4.46
CA ASP A 80 4.50 23.62 5.44
C ASP A 80 5.52 22.73 6.19
N LEU A 81 6.48 23.37 6.87
CA LEU A 81 7.51 22.72 7.69
C LEU A 81 6.96 21.90 8.88
N THR A 82 5.68 22.04 9.21
CA THR A 82 5.04 21.31 10.32
C THR A 82 4.43 19.99 9.85
N SER A 83 4.13 19.88 8.55
CA SER A 83 3.57 18.69 7.90
C SER A 83 4.60 17.85 7.12
N ALA A 84 5.88 18.25 7.09
CA ALA A 84 6.98 17.61 6.37
C ALA A 84 7.92 16.77 7.26
#